data_AF-A0A848U3Y9-F1
#
_entry.id   AF-A0A848U3Y9-F1
#
_cell.length_a   1.000
_cell.length_b   1.000
_cell.length_c   1.000
_cell.angle_alpha   90.00
_cell.angle_beta   90.00
_cell.angle_gamma   90.00
#
_symmetry.space_group_name_H-M   'P 1'
#
loop_
_entity.id
_entity.type
_entity.pdbx_description
1 polymer ?
#
loop_
_entity_poly.entity_id
_entity_poly.type
_entity_poly.pdbx_seq_one_letter_code
_entity_poly.pdbx_strand_id
1 'polypeptide(L)'
;MSLVVILSLGGALTSGCAISQPSPPAGEQLVSTVTVSQAQRDERLPIADEAGVDESGIDTSGLPFVRWGGTIVGVSNLADGRTMLEIVSRPLYSGGRPIHDDRSDGRFMAELDQFLDPEIVKPGRDMTVVGHLNRRTRGQIGQSSYVFPVVSVQDYRYWKKRVPTPPRHFPHWNTYPPHAFSDPFWYDWPFPPYPPRHLPHRQ
;
A
#
# COMPACT_ATOMS: atom_id res chain seq x y z
N MET A 1 79.14 14.33 28.19
CA MET A 1 78.14 15.42 28.07
C MET A 1 77.43 15.28 26.73
N SER A 2 76.24 14.69 26.74
CA SER A 2 75.19 14.90 25.73
C SER A 2 73.87 14.48 26.36
N LEU A 3 72.86 15.28 26.05
CA LEU A 3 71.64 15.54 26.79
C LEU A 3 70.45 14.89 26.02
N VAL A 4 69.29 14.77 26.71
CA VAL A 4 67.92 14.57 26.15
C VAL A 4 67.65 13.14 25.62
N VAL A 5 66.50 12.48 25.79
CA VAL A 5 65.09 12.93 25.86
C VAL A 5 64.26 11.96 26.70
N ILE A 6 63.42 12.52 27.58
CA ILE A 6 62.32 11.86 28.30
C ILE A 6 61.12 11.76 27.35
N LEU A 7 60.51 10.58 27.21
CA LEU A 7 59.19 10.43 26.59
C LEU A 7 58.32 9.54 27.48
N SER A 8 57.55 10.19 28.35
CA SER A 8 56.44 9.60 29.09
C SER A 8 55.28 9.34 28.13
N LEU A 9 54.86 8.08 27.98
CA LEU A 9 53.54 7.75 27.44
C LEU A 9 52.57 7.55 28.60
N GLY A 10 51.70 8.54 28.81
CA GLY A 10 50.53 8.43 29.68
C GLY A 10 49.47 7.57 29.01
N GLY A 11 49.07 6.48 29.67
CA GLY A 11 47.90 5.70 29.32
C GLY A 11 46.64 6.34 29.88
N ALA A 12 45.72 6.75 29.00
CA ALA A 12 44.36 7.13 29.37
C ALA A 12 43.42 5.97 29.03
N LEU A 13 42.96 5.27 30.07
CA LEU A 13 41.87 4.29 29.96
C LEU A 13 40.54 5.04 29.96
N THR A 14 39.97 5.29 28.78
CA THR A 14 38.60 5.80 28.68
C THR A 14 37.64 4.61 28.67
N SER A 15 37.03 4.32 29.81
CA SER A 15 35.88 3.43 29.92
C SER A 15 34.70 4.04 29.15
N GLY A 16 34.45 3.55 27.95
CA GLY A 16 33.25 3.88 27.17
C GLY A 16 32.06 3.06 27.68
N CYS A 17 31.07 3.71 28.29
CA CYS A 17 29.78 3.09 28.55
C CYS A 17 29.10 2.80 27.20
N ALA A 18 29.02 1.52 26.84
CA ALA A 18 28.17 1.07 25.74
C ALA A 18 26.70 1.23 26.14
N ILE A 19 26.11 2.37 25.77
CA ILE A 19 24.66 2.57 25.78
C ILE A 19 24.11 1.62 24.72
N SER A 20 23.46 0.55 25.15
CA SER A 20 22.66 -0.30 24.28
C SER A 20 21.59 0.56 23.63
N GLN A 21 21.75 0.90 22.35
CA GLN A 21 20.70 1.57 21.61
C GLN A 21 19.48 0.63 21.57
N PRO A 22 18.28 1.12 21.93
CA PRO A 22 17.06 0.33 21.75
C PRO A 22 16.93 -0.04 20.28
N SER A 23 16.62 -1.31 20.00
CA SER A 23 16.41 -1.79 18.64
C SER A 23 15.35 -0.92 17.95
N PRO A 24 15.63 -0.39 16.75
CA PRO A 24 14.63 0.36 16.00
C PRO A 24 13.38 -0.53 15.79
N PRO A 25 12.15 0.03 15.87
CA PRO A 25 10.95 -0.73 15.55
C PRO A 25 11.06 -1.29 14.12
N ALA A 26 10.54 -2.51 13.92
CA ALA A 26 10.53 -3.18 12.62
C ALA A 26 10.15 -2.21 11.49
N GLY A 27 11.00 -2.15 10.47
CA GLY A 27 11.20 -0.99 9.60
C GLY A 27 9.94 -0.36 9.02
N GLU A 28 9.90 0.97 9.06
CA GLU A 28 9.03 1.77 8.20
C GLU A 28 9.51 1.62 6.75
N GLN A 29 9.01 0.59 6.06
CA GLN A 29 9.23 0.44 4.62
C GLN A 29 8.54 1.62 3.92
N LEU A 30 9.32 2.59 3.43
CA LEU A 30 8.78 3.79 2.79
C LEU A 30 8.04 3.41 1.51
N VAL A 31 6.73 3.61 1.51
CA VAL A 31 5.89 3.43 0.32
C VAL A 31 6.27 4.48 -0.71
N SER A 32 6.81 4.03 -1.83
CA SER A 32 7.20 4.85 -2.97
C SER A 32 5.97 5.44 -3.68
N THR A 33 6.15 6.63 -4.24
CA THR A 33 5.13 7.36 -5.03
C THR A 33 5.11 6.99 -6.51
N VAL A 34 5.87 5.96 -6.91
CA VAL A 34 5.94 5.48 -8.29
C VAL A 34 4.56 5.06 -8.78
N THR A 35 4.15 5.59 -9.93
CA THR A 35 2.89 5.25 -10.59
C THR A 35 3.04 4.00 -11.48
N VAL A 36 1.91 3.40 -11.85
CA VAL A 36 1.89 2.23 -12.75
C VAL A 36 2.49 2.58 -14.12
N SER A 37 2.16 3.74 -14.67
CA SER A 37 2.69 4.21 -15.96
C SER A 37 4.18 4.57 -15.92
N GLN A 38 4.72 4.91 -14.74
CA GLN A 38 6.16 5.08 -14.53
C GLN A 38 6.85 3.71 -14.48
N ALA A 39 6.33 2.78 -13.67
CA ALA A 39 6.90 1.44 -13.56
C ALA A 39 6.84 0.65 -14.89
N GLN A 40 5.79 0.82 -15.69
CA GLN A 40 5.70 0.22 -17.02
C GLN A 40 6.88 0.61 -17.92
N ARG A 41 7.34 1.87 -17.81
CA ARG A 41 8.46 2.41 -18.60
C ARG A 41 9.83 2.26 -17.89
N ASP A 42 9.86 1.71 -16.69
CA ASP A 42 11.10 1.57 -15.93
C ASP A 42 11.95 0.42 -16.48
N GLU A 43 12.99 0.78 -17.24
CA GLU A 43 13.91 -0.17 -17.86
C GLU A 43 14.74 -0.99 -16.87
N ARG A 44 14.78 -0.58 -15.59
CA ARG A 44 15.45 -1.33 -14.53
C ARG A 44 14.70 -2.62 -14.17
N LEU A 45 13.40 -2.68 -14.45
CA LEU A 45 12.61 -3.88 -14.23
C LEU A 45 12.82 -4.86 -15.40
N PRO A 46 13.34 -6.07 -15.14
CA PRO A 46 13.57 -7.08 -16.17
C PRO A 46 12.25 -7.50 -16.82
N ILE A 47 12.31 -7.98 -18.06
CA ILE A 47 11.14 -8.55 -18.74
C ILE A 47 11.13 -10.07 -18.54
N ALA A 48 10.06 -10.61 -17.96
CA ALA A 48 9.97 -12.02 -17.54
C ALA A 48 10.18 -13.03 -18.68
N ASP A 49 9.83 -12.64 -19.91
CA ASP A 49 9.90 -13.48 -21.11
C ASP A 49 11.31 -13.55 -21.76
N GLU A 50 12.31 -12.86 -21.20
CA GLU A 50 13.73 -13.10 -21.50
C GLU A 50 14.15 -14.38 -20.75
N ALA A 51 14.09 -15.51 -21.45
CA ALA A 51 14.41 -16.85 -20.95
C ALA A 51 15.73 -16.87 -20.16
N GLY A 52 15.64 -17.01 -18.84
CA GLY A 52 16.80 -17.19 -17.97
C GLY A 52 16.80 -16.40 -16.65
N VAL A 53 15.77 -15.60 -16.35
CA VAL A 53 15.65 -15.01 -15.01
C VAL A 53 15.20 -16.12 -14.06
N ASP A 54 16.17 -16.69 -13.33
CA ASP A 54 15.89 -17.48 -12.14
C ASP A 54 15.13 -16.58 -11.14
N GLU A 55 13.81 -16.76 -11.05
CA GLU A 55 12.93 -15.96 -10.17
C GLU A 55 13.38 -16.04 -8.70
N SER A 56 14.22 -17.03 -8.34
CA SER A 56 14.78 -17.19 -7.00
C SER A 56 15.95 -16.24 -6.67
N GLY A 57 16.39 -15.41 -7.63
CA GLY A 57 17.51 -14.47 -7.47
C GLY A 57 17.19 -12.99 -7.73
N ILE A 58 15.92 -12.60 -7.89
CA ILE A 58 15.57 -11.20 -8.10
C ILE A 58 15.73 -10.44 -6.78
N ASP A 59 16.82 -9.67 -6.68
CA ASP A 59 17.05 -8.78 -5.54
C ASP A 59 16.05 -7.62 -5.56
N THR A 60 14.96 -7.77 -4.82
CA THR A 60 13.93 -6.74 -4.66
C THR A 60 14.34 -5.62 -3.69
N SER A 61 15.51 -5.72 -3.03
CA SER A 61 15.93 -4.76 -2.00
C SER A 61 16.16 -3.35 -2.53
N GLY A 62 16.51 -3.21 -3.82
CA GLY A 62 16.65 -1.93 -4.51
C GLY A 62 15.39 -1.49 -5.28
N LEU A 63 14.36 -2.32 -5.35
CA LEU A 63 13.16 -2.04 -6.14
C LEU A 63 12.09 -1.31 -5.32
N PRO A 64 11.33 -0.39 -5.92
CA PRO A 64 10.35 0.40 -5.20
C PRO A 64 9.31 -0.46 -4.49
N PHE A 65 9.08 -0.17 -3.21
CA PHE A 65 7.94 -0.68 -2.46
C PHE A 65 6.71 0.18 -2.75
N VAL A 66 5.62 -0.40 -3.22
CA VAL A 66 4.45 0.35 -3.70
C VAL A 66 3.17 -0.08 -3.00
N ARG A 67 2.23 0.86 -2.89
CA ARG A 67 0.83 0.59 -2.53
C ARG A 67 -0.06 1.00 -3.68
N TRP A 68 -0.48 0.03 -4.46
CA TRP A 68 -1.36 0.24 -5.61
C TRP A 68 -2.69 -0.43 -5.38
N GLY A 69 -3.70 0.00 -6.12
CA GLY A 69 -4.99 -0.65 -6.08
C GLY A 69 -5.82 -0.26 -7.27
N GLY A 70 -6.98 -0.88 -7.35
CA GLY A 70 -7.75 -0.84 -8.57
C GLY A 70 -8.89 -1.82 -8.57
N THR A 71 -9.43 -2.02 -9.77
CA THR A 71 -10.48 -3.01 -9.99
C THR A 71 -9.87 -4.23 -10.70
N ILE A 72 -10.12 -5.41 -10.15
CA ILE A 72 -9.68 -6.68 -10.72
C ILE A 72 -10.41 -6.90 -12.05
N VAL A 73 -9.68 -7.26 -13.09
CA VAL A 73 -10.24 -7.58 -14.42
C VAL A 73 -9.98 -9.04 -14.82
N GLY A 74 -8.95 -9.66 -14.26
CA GLY A 74 -8.61 -11.06 -14.51
C GLY A 74 -7.98 -11.71 -13.28
N VAL A 75 -8.22 -13.02 -13.14
CA VAL A 75 -7.64 -13.87 -12.10
C VAL A 75 -7.17 -15.14 -12.76
N SER A 76 -5.90 -15.50 -12.55
CA SER A 76 -5.29 -16.72 -13.07
C SER A 76 -4.51 -17.40 -11.96
N ASN A 77 -4.82 -18.66 -11.70
CA ASN A 77 -4.07 -19.49 -10.75
C ASN A 77 -2.99 -20.26 -11.52
N LEU A 78 -1.76 -20.19 -11.03
CA LEU A 78 -0.58 -20.82 -11.62
C LEU A 78 -0.42 -22.25 -11.08
N ALA A 79 0.28 -23.08 -11.84
CA ALA A 79 0.45 -24.51 -11.52
C ALA A 79 1.25 -24.77 -10.23
N ASP A 80 2.05 -23.80 -9.81
CA ASP A 80 2.85 -23.81 -8.59
C ASP A 80 2.09 -23.34 -7.34
N GLY A 81 0.79 -23.02 -7.48
CA GLY A 81 -0.07 -22.58 -6.38
C GLY A 81 -0.08 -21.06 -6.16
N ARG A 82 0.65 -20.28 -6.97
CA ARG A 82 0.58 -18.81 -6.94
C ARG A 82 -0.69 -18.30 -7.65
N THR A 83 -1.16 -17.12 -7.25
CA THR A 83 -2.25 -16.42 -7.95
C THR A 83 -1.72 -15.16 -8.63
N MET A 84 -2.03 -15.03 -9.93
CA MET A 84 -1.78 -13.83 -10.71
C MET A 84 -3.09 -13.06 -10.93
N LEU A 85 -3.11 -11.80 -10.52
CA LEU A 85 -4.26 -10.91 -10.69
C LEU A 85 -3.93 -9.80 -11.68
N GLU A 86 -4.81 -9.58 -12.65
CA GLU A 86 -4.76 -8.41 -13.52
C GLU A 86 -5.66 -7.32 -12.93
N ILE A 87 -5.09 -6.14 -12.66
CA ILE A 87 -5.78 -5.03 -11.99
C ILE A 87 -5.65 -3.76 -12.82
N VAL A 88 -6.78 -3.10 -13.07
CA VAL A 88 -6.82 -1.74 -13.63
C VAL A 88 -6.50 -0.76 -12.51
N SER A 89 -5.37 -0.07 -12.62
CA SER A 89 -4.89 0.88 -11.63
C SER A 89 -5.88 2.03 -11.46
N ARG A 90 -6.14 2.39 -10.20
CA ARG A 90 -6.99 3.52 -9.82
C ARG A 90 -6.35 4.29 -8.68
N PRO A 91 -6.56 5.61 -8.61
CA PRO A 91 -6.19 6.39 -7.44
C PRO A 91 -6.84 5.84 -6.16
N LEU A 92 -6.15 5.93 -5.04
CA LEU A 92 -6.63 5.45 -3.74
C LEU A 92 -7.12 6.62 -2.88
N TYR A 93 -8.20 6.40 -2.13
CA TYR A 93 -8.52 7.26 -0.98
C TYR A 93 -7.47 7.12 0.12
N SER A 94 -7.47 8.03 1.09
CA SER A 94 -6.58 7.97 2.27
C SER A 94 -6.66 6.63 3.01
N GLY A 95 -7.85 6.02 3.08
CA GLY A 95 -8.08 4.69 3.66
C GLY A 95 -7.63 3.51 2.78
N GLY A 96 -6.99 3.77 1.64
CA GLY A 96 -6.46 2.75 0.72
C GLY A 96 -7.48 2.20 -0.27
N ARG A 97 -8.77 2.56 -0.20
CA ARG A 97 -9.78 2.06 -1.13
C ARG A 97 -9.63 2.69 -2.52
N PRO A 98 -9.74 1.92 -3.62
CA PRO A 98 -9.78 2.48 -4.96
C PRO A 98 -10.94 3.47 -5.19
N ILE A 99 -10.65 4.53 -5.94
CA ILE A 99 -11.62 5.51 -6.41
C ILE A 99 -12.23 4.97 -7.72
N HIS A 100 -13.54 4.78 -7.73
CA HIS A 100 -14.28 4.43 -8.95
C HIS A 100 -14.57 5.70 -9.76
N ASP A 101 -13.58 6.17 -10.51
CA ASP A 101 -13.73 7.20 -11.55
C ASP A 101 -13.23 6.65 -12.91
N ASP A 102 -13.27 7.45 -13.98
CA ASP A 102 -12.82 6.98 -15.30
C ASP A 102 -11.31 7.17 -15.51
N ARG A 103 -10.55 7.45 -14.44
CA ARG A 103 -9.09 7.66 -14.53
C ARG A 103 -8.35 6.37 -14.22
N SER A 104 -7.34 6.07 -15.03
CA SER A 104 -6.44 4.94 -14.81
C SER A 104 -5.03 5.27 -15.27
N ASP A 105 -4.05 4.91 -14.46
CA ASP A 105 -2.62 5.02 -14.79
C ASP A 105 -2.09 3.78 -15.55
N GLY A 106 -2.99 2.89 -16.01
CA GLY A 106 -2.64 1.65 -16.71
C GLY A 106 -3.10 0.39 -15.98
N ARG A 107 -2.59 -0.76 -16.41
CA ARG A 107 -2.84 -2.06 -15.77
C ARG A 107 -1.55 -2.62 -15.19
N PHE A 108 -1.66 -3.31 -14.08
CA PHE A 108 -0.53 -4.01 -13.47
C PHE A 108 -0.95 -5.42 -13.10
N MET A 109 0.05 -6.28 -12.95
CA MET A 109 -0.13 -7.63 -12.44
C MET A 109 0.27 -7.69 -10.97
N ALA A 110 -0.55 -8.34 -10.16
CA ALA A 110 -0.27 -8.60 -8.76
C ALA A 110 -0.08 -10.10 -8.58
N GLU A 111 1.12 -10.48 -8.15
CA GLU A 111 1.52 -11.86 -7.92
C GLU A 111 1.46 -12.17 -6.43
N LEU A 112 0.70 -13.20 -6.07
CA LEU A 112 0.55 -13.67 -4.70
C LEU A 112 1.12 -15.08 -4.56
N ASP A 113 1.91 -15.29 -3.52
CA ASP A 113 2.49 -16.60 -3.18
C ASP A 113 1.49 -17.58 -2.54
N GLN A 114 0.20 -17.34 -2.75
CA GLN A 114 -0.89 -18.16 -2.22
C GLN A 114 -2.01 -18.29 -3.24
N PHE A 115 -2.70 -19.42 -3.19
CA PHE A 115 -3.87 -19.67 -4.00
C PHE A 115 -5.07 -18.86 -3.48
N LEU A 116 -5.67 -18.04 -4.35
CA LEU A 116 -6.94 -17.37 -4.10
C LEU A 116 -8.08 -18.07 -4.87
N ASP A 117 -9.17 -18.29 -4.15
CA ASP A 117 -10.40 -18.81 -4.74
C ASP A 117 -11.04 -17.76 -5.69
N PRO A 118 -11.20 -18.06 -6.99
CA PRO A 118 -11.84 -17.17 -7.96
C PRO A 118 -13.30 -16.82 -7.61
N GLU A 119 -13.97 -17.62 -6.79
CA GLU A 119 -15.34 -17.34 -6.33
C GLU A 119 -15.37 -16.16 -5.34
N ILE A 120 -14.30 -16.03 -4.54
CA ILE A 120 -14.14 -14.94 -3.57
C ILE A 120 -13.52 -13.70 -4.27
N VAL A 121 -12.45 -13.92 -5.03
CA VAL A 121 -11.69 -12.86 -5.71
C VAL A 121 -12.04 -12.91 -7.19
N LYS A 122 -13.03 -12.12 -7.58
CA LYS A 122 -13.57 -12.10 -8.94
C LYS A 122 -13.40 -10.77 -9.65
N PRO A 123 -13.41 -10.77 -11.00
CA PRO A 123 -13.45 -9.55 -11.79
C PRO A 123 -14.56 -8.58 -11.37
N GLY A 124 -14.27 -7.29 -11.42
CA GLY A 124 -15.16 -6.21 -10.99
C GLY A 124 -15.08 -5.88 -9.49
N ARG A 125 -14.29 -6.60 -8.70
CA ARG A 125 -14.05 -6.29 -7.29
C ARG A 125 -12.84 -5.35 -7.14
N ASP A 126 -12.94 -4.45 -6.17
CA ASP A 126 -11.85 -3.56 -5.80
C ASP A 126 -10.85 -4.26 -4.89
N MET A 127 -9.57 -4.00 -5.15
CA MET A 127 -8.46 -4.53 -4.38
C MET A 127 -7.36 -3.49 -4.23
N THR A 128 -6.69 -3.54 -3.08
CA THR A 128 -5.48 -2.78 -2.79
C THR A 128 -4.39 -3.78 -2.45
N VAL A 129 -3.20 -3.58 -2.99
CA VAL A 129 -2.03 -4.42 -2.75
C VAL A 129 -0.88 -3.55 -2.27
N VAL A 130 -0.02 -4.16 -1.46
CA VAL A 130 1.22 -3.59 -0.96
C VAL A 130 2.32 -4.60 -1.23
N GLY A 131 3.42 -4.17 -1.84
CA GLY A 131 4.49 -5.08 -2.21
C GLY A 131 5.62 -4.41 -2.97
N HIS A 132 6.60 -5.20 -3.39
CA HIS A 132 7.71 -4.73 -4.21
C HIS A 132 7.38 -4.86 -5.69
N LEU A 133 7.80 -3.87 -6.47
CA LEU A 133 7.97 -4.09 -7.90
C LEU A 133 9.07 -5.12 -8.10
N ASN A 134 8.84 -6.04 -9.03
CA ASN A 134 9.75 -7.15 -9.29
C ASN A 134 10.22 -7.10 -10.75
N ARG A 135 9.27 -7.26 -11.68
CA ARG A 135 9.56 -7.38 -13.11
C ARG A 135 8.46 -6.74 -13.95
N ARG A 136 8.65 -6.77 -15.26
CA ARG A 136 7.62 -6.47 -16.26
C ARG A 136 7.34 -7.73 -17.07
N THR A 137 6.11 -7.91 -17.50
CA THR A 137 5.71 -9.07 -18.31
C THR A 137 4.97 -8.60 -19.54
N ARG A 138 5.32 -9.14 -20.72
CA ARG A 138 4.56 -8.84 -21.93
C ARG A 138 3.24 -9.61 -21.91
N GLY A 139 2.18 -8.96 -22.32
CA GLY A 139 0.86 -9.57 -22.47
C GLY A 139 0.03 -8.80 -23.48
N GLN A 140 -1.28 -9.01 -23.45
CA GLN A 140 -2.21 -8.39 -24.37
C GLN A 140 -3.40 -7.82 -23.62
N ILE A 141 -3.86 -6.64 -24.05
CA ILE A 141 -5.16 -6.09 -23.66
C ILE A 141 -6.02 -6.07 -24.91
N GLY A 142 -6.98 -6.99 -25.00
CA GLY A 142 -7.71 -7.23 -26.24
C GLY A 142 -6.75 -7.75 -27.32
N GLN A 143 -6.56 -6.99 -28.39
CA GLN A 143 -5.62 -7.33 -29.48
C GLN A 143 -4.32 -6.52 -29.44
N SER A 144 -4.18 -5.59 -28.49
CA SER A 144 -3.02 -4.72 -28.40
C SER A 144 -1.96 -5.31 -27.47
N SER A 145 -0.70 -5.34 -27.90
CA SER A 145 0.43 -5.70 -27.04
C SER A 145 0.57 -4.70 -25.89
N TYR A 146 0.76 -5.20 -24.67
CA TYR A 146 0.92 -4.38 -23.47
C TYR A 146 2.02 -4.96 -22.57
N VAL A 147 2.67 -4.10 -21.80
CA VAL A 147 3.71 -4.49 -20.83
C VAL A 147 3.18 -4.20 -19.45
N PHE A 148 2.97 -5.26 -18.66
CA PHE A 148 2.45 -5.16 -17.30
C PHE A 148 3.62 -5.06 -16.31
N PRO A 149 3.72 -4.01 -15.49
CA PRO A 149 4.54 -4.08 -14.29
C PRO A 149 3.94 -5.11 -13.32
N VAL A 150 4.80 -5.92 -12.71
CA VAL A 150 4.44 -6.99 -11.78
C VAL A 150 4.86 -6.59 -10.37
N VAL A 151 3.89 -6.65 -9.45
CA VAL A 151 4.10 -6.44 -8.02
C VAL A 151 4.08 -7.79 -7.33
N SER A 152 5.15 -8.14 -6.64
CA SER A 152 5.19 -9.25 -5.67
C SER A 152 4.51 -8.79 -4.39
N VAL A 153 3.31 -9.30 -4.14
CA VAL A 153 2.41 -8.83 -3.08
C VAL A 153 2.85 -9.39 -1.73
N GLN A 154 3.08 -8.50 -0.76
CA GLN A 154 3.30 -8.87 0.63
C GLN A 154 2.00 -8.85 1.44
N ASP A 155 1.16 -7.85 1.21
CA ASP A 155 -0.14 -7.72 1.87
C ASP A 155 -1.19 -7.16 0.90
N TYR A 156 -2.44 -7.54 1.11
CA TYR A 156 -3.53 -7.10 0.26
C TYR A 156 -4.84 -6.96 1.02
N ARG A 157 -5.73 -6.15 0.45
CA ARG A 157 -7.08 -5.94 0.95
C ARG A 157 -8.08 -5.94 -0.18
N TYR A 158 -9.05 -6.84 -0.11
CA TYR A 158 -10.24 -6.79 -0.95
C TYR A 158 -11.32 -5.91 -0.30
N TRP A 159 -12.06 -5.19 -1.14
CA TRP A 159 -13.15 -4.35 -0.67
C TRP A 159 -14.50 -5.02 -0.92
N LYS A 160 -15.46 -4.76 -0.04
CA LYS A 160 -16.87 -5.15 -0.29
C LYS A 160 -17.38 -4.34 -1.48
N LYS A 161 -18.12 -5.00 -2.38
CA LYS A 161 -18.80 -4.33 -3.49
C LYS A 161 -19.60 -3.17 -2.94
N ARG A 162 -19.53 -1.99 -3.59
CA ARG A 162 -20.41 -0.88 -3.23
C ARG A 162 -21.84 -1.34 -3.55
N VAL A 163 -22.63 -1.57 -2.51
CA VAL A 163 -24.07 -1.61 -2.68
C VAL A 163 -24.48 -0.14 -2.81
N PRO A 164 -25.14 0.28 -3.90
CA PRO A 164 -25.74 1.59 -3.95
C PRO A 164 -26.71 1.66 -2.76
N THR A 165 -26.34 2.38 -1.71
CA THR A 165 -27.30 2.68 -0.66
C THR A 165 -28.36 3.52 -1.36
N PRO A 166 -29.63 3.07 -1.44
CA PRO A 166 -30.68 3.93 -1.97
C PRO A 166 -30.62 5.24 -1.19
N PRO A 167 -30.85 6.40 -1.85
CA PRO A 167 -30.98 7.65 -1.14
C PRO A 167 -31.92 7.40 0.03
N ARG A 168 -31.46 7.63 1.27
CA ARG A 168 -32.36 7.49 2.43
C ARG A 168 -33.52 8.43 2.14
N HIS A 169 -34.67 7.85 1.85
CA HIS A 169 -35.90 8.61 1.71
C HIS A 169 -36.26 9.03 3.13
N PHE A 170 -35.72 10.16 3.56
CA PHE A 170 -36.23 10.83 4.74
C PHE A 170 -37.55 11.46 4.29
N PRO A 171 -38.72 10.96 4.75
CA PRO A 171 -39.95 11.65 4.44
C PRO A 171 -39.85 13.07 4.99
N HIS A 172 -40.21 14.05 4.16
CA HIS A 172 -40.03 15.49 4.36
C HIS A 172 -40.66 16.05 5.65
N TRP A 173 -41.43 15.25 6.38
CA TRP A 173 -41.99 15.63 7.69
C TRP A 173 -41.03 15.40 8.86
N ASN A 174 -39.88 14.74 8.65
CA ASN A 174 -38.90 14.46 9.71
C ASN A 174 -37.54 15.15 9.47
N THR A 175 -37.57 16.41 9.01
CA THR A 175 -36.37 17.24 8.86
C THR A 175 -35.72 17.59 10.21
N TYR A 176 -36.42 17.40 11.34
CA TYR A 176 -35.85 17.43 12.69
C TYR A 176 -36.69 16.55 13.64
N PRO A 177 -36.20 15.41 14.16
CA PRO A 177 -36.81 14.80 15.32
C PRO A 177 -36.55 15.71 16.55
N PRO A 178 -37.59 16.20 17.27
CA PRO A 178 -37.42 17.07 18.45
C PRO A 178 -36.76 16.40 19.67
N HIS A 179 -36.21 15.20 19.51
CA HIS A 179 -35.70 14.35 20.60
C HIS A 179 -34.35 13.73 20.27
N ALA A 180 -33.48 14.49 19.57
CA ALA A 180 -32.08 14.13 19.33
C ALA A 180 -31.19 14.10 20.61
N PHE A 181 -31.78 13.96 21.80
CA PHE A 181 -31.08 14.05 23.10
C PHE A 181 -31.39 12.91 24.08
N SER A 182 -31.88 11.77 23.60
CA SER A 182 -32.11 10.61 24.48
C SER A 182 -31.86 9.30 23.75
N ASP A 183 -30.63 9.10 23.32
CA ASP A 183 -30.11 7.77 22.99
C ASP A 183 -29.09 7.39 24.09
N PRO A 184 -29.44 6.45 25.00
CA PRO A 184 -28.61 6.05 26.14
C PRO A 184 -27.26 5.42 25.77
N PHE A 185 -27.03 5.10 24.49
CA PHE A 185 -25.84 4.38 24.04
C PHE A 185 -24.66 5.30 23.65
N TRP A 186 -24.79 6.63 23.81
CA TRP A 186 -23.73 7.59 23.47
C TRP A 186 -22.72 7.89 24.59
N TYR A 187 -22.89 7.33 25.78
CA TYR A 187 -22.01 7.59 26.93
C TYR A 187 -20.77 6.68 27.01
N ASP A 188 -20.62 5.71 26.10
CA ASP A 188 -19.60 4.64 26.24
C ASP A 188 -18.49 4.65 25.15
N TRP A 189 -18.30 5.78 24.46
CA TRP A 189 -17.22 5.92 23.46
C TRP A 189 -16.13 6.90 23.94
N PRO A 190 -14.84 6.50 24.00
CA PRO A 190 -13.82 7.19 24.81
C PRO A 190 -13.25 8.49 24.21
N PHE A 191 -13.85 9.03 23.15
CA PHE A 191 -13.43 10.32 22.60
C PHE A 191 -14.65 11.16 22.18
N PRO A 192 -15.07 12.16 22.97
CA PRO A 192 -16.05 13.13 22.49
C PRO A 192 -15.44 13.95 21.34
N PRO A 193 -16.13 14.13 20.21
CA PRO A 193 -15.71 15.09 19.20
C PRO A 193 -15.80 16.49 19.81
N TYR A 194 -14.69 17.23 19.69
CA TYR A 194 -14.40 18.58 20.17
C TYR A 194 -15.58 19.50 20.56
N PRO A 195 -15.42 20.33 21.61
CA PRO A 195 -16.45 21.29 22.00
C PRO A 195 -16.72 22.31 20.88
N PRO A 196 -17.97 22.79 20.75
CA PRO A 196 -18.31 23.83 19.78
C PRO A 196 -17.50 25.11 20.05
N ARG A 197 -16.83 25.62 19.02
CA ARG A 197 -16.12 26.89 19.07
C ARG A 197 -17.15 28.03 19.22
N HIS A 198 -17.24 28.61 20.41
CA HIS A 198 -18.01 29.84 20.63
C HIS A 198 -17.38 30.98 19.81
N LEU A 199 -18.12 31.49 18.83
CA LEU A 199 -17.82 32.78 18.21
C LEU A 199 -18.33 33.88 19.15
N PRO A 200 -17.51 34.89 19.51
CA PRO A 200 -17.99 35.98 20.35
C PRO A 200 -18.92 36.88 19.53
N HIS A 201 -20.10 37.20 20.11
CA HIS A 201 -20.94 38.28 19.63
C HIS A 201 -20.19 39.60 19.81
N ARG A 202 -19.95 40.30 18.71
CA ARG A 202 -19.46 41.68 18.70
C ARG A 202 -20.66 42.59 18.93
N GLN A 203 -20.66 43.34 20.05
CA GLN A 203 -21.47 44.56 20.19
C GLN A 203 -20.77 45.70 19.47
#